data_AF-A0AAV4XXQ9-F1
#
_entry.id   AF-A0AAV4XXQ9-F1
#
_cell.length_a   1.000
_cell.length_b   1.000
_cell.length_c   1.000
_cell.angle_alpha   90.00
_cell.angle_beta   90.00
_cell.angle_gamma   90.00
#
_symmetry.space_group_name_H-M   'P 1'
#
loop_
_entity.id
_entity.type
_entity.pdbx_description
1 polymer ?
#
loop_
_entity_poly.entity_id
_entity_poly.type
_entity_poly.pdbx_seq_one_letter_code
_entity_poly.pdbx_strand_id
1 'polypeptide(L)'
;MRKPIPHSIYMLGDIIDRDLIEISDYSILCKGERIPLLDALNHNHVVSDSIAKIENHCQLICLMKSAKESYNVNPLNKDIAISCGYYDEINNTFLDTKAKTPVTFQTLINQHANNFSQCLVKYPETLEYISLSDAISHSVIDENSGNYLNASNKTLVSCFEASQKLLLIYLPKEDVEEVDIATPITLRDVIERKIIDLDSLIVKVFSQKMNLNEAVCQKIIEESSILIYNPQIDALISFAESERMNMIDVRKSIYVHPVTGQELSWKDAFKRGFIVPKRKSISLQAAINLGWANSETGLILDPVTELEDNIELSLRKGVIHPRISLIKDTKSDRFLTLEEALQKRIVSKSGKIKNTSNGVWLNWDEALRDGLIETLELKLTLIQAIKRGLL
;
A
#
# COMPACT_ATOMS: atom_id res chain seq x y z
N MET A 1 20.35 -6.76 -27.16
CA MET A 1 20.45 -6.09 -25.84
C MET A 1 19.59 -6.86 -24.86
N ARG A 2 20.06 -7.10 -23.62
CA ARG A 2 19.26 -7.79 -22.60
C ARG A 2 18.20 -6.82 -22.10
N LYS A 3 16.91 -7.18 -22.24
CA LYS A 3 15.82 -6.41 -21.62
C LYS A 3 16.02 -6.38 -20.10
N PRO A 4 15.60 -5.30 -19.43
CA PRO A 4 15.64 -5.23 -17.98
C PRO A 4 14.92 -6.41 -17.32
N ILE A 5 15.46 -6.86 -16.20
CA ILE A 5 14.89 -7.97 -15.43
C ILE A 5 13.69 -7.44 -14.63
N PRO A 6 12.54 -8.14 -14.63
CA PRO A 6 11.39 -7.75 -13.80
C PRO A 6 11.75 -7.71 -12.32
N HIS A 7 11.26 -6.72 -11.60
CA HIS A 7 11.50 -6.43 -10.17
C HIS A 7 12.89 -5.89 -9.83
N SER A 8 13.76 -5.69 -10.81
CA SER A 8 15.09 -5.11 -10.60
C SER A 8 15.03 -3.59 -10.40
N ILE A 9 16.01 -3.07 -9.65
CA ILE A 9 16.09 -1.67 -9.25
C ILE A 9 17.22 -1.01 -10.05
N TYR A 10 16.96 0.18 -10.58
CA TYR A 10 17.91 0.94 -11.41
C TYR A 10 17.85 2.43 -11.11
N MET A 11 18.90 3.14 -11.51
CA MET A 11 18.82 4.59 -11.68
C MET A 11 18.16 4.86 -13.04
N LEU A 12 17.26 5.83 -13.09
CA LEU A 12 16.45 6.10 -14.27
C LEU A 12 17.30 6.52 -15.49
N GLY A 13 18.29 7.39 -15.28
CA GLY A 13 19.21 7.83 -16.31
C GLY A 13 20.00 6.68 -16.93
N ASP A 14 20.49 5.74 -16.12
CA ASP A 14 21.26 4.59 -16.62
C ASP A 14 20.48 3.72 -17.61
N ILE A 15 19.21 3.47 -17.33
CA ILE A 15 18.37 2.59 -18.17
C ILE A 15 17.85 3.31 -19.40
N ILE A 16 17.75 4.64 -19.36
CA ILE A 16 17.42 5.47 -20.52
C ILE A 16 18.66 5.60 -21.41
N ASP A 17 19.81 5.98 -20.85
CA ASP A 17 21.05 6.22 -21.60
C ASP A 17 21.63 4.95 -22.25
N ARG A 18 21.30 3.77 -21.72
CA ARG A 18 21.67 2.46 -22.29
C ARG A 18 20.60 1.86 -23.20
N ASP A 19 19.54 2.60 -23.55
CA ASP A 19 18.41 2.13 -24.35
C ASP A 19 17.80 0.82 -23.82
N LEU A 20 17.81 0.62 -22.50
CA LEU A 20 17.20 -0.56 -21.86
C LEU A 20 15.67 -0.45 -21.82
N ILE A 21 15.16 0.78 -21.82
CA ILE A 21 13.74 1.11 -21.93
C ILE A 21 13.53 2.19 -22.97
N GLU A 22 12.36 2.20 -23.61
CA GLU A 22 11.92 3.28 -24.49
C GLU A 22 10.97 4.19 -23.71
N ILE A 23 11.29 5.48 -23.59
CA ILE A 23 10.58 6.41 -22.67
C ILE A 23 9.08 6.50 -23.00
N SER A 24 8.70 6.37 -24.27
CA SER A 24 7.30 6.38 -24.73
C SER A 24 6.47 5.20 -24.25
N ASP A 25 7.12 4.07 -23.98
CA ASP A 25 6.47 2.79 -23.71
C ASP A 25 6.23 2.56 -22.22
N TYR A 26 6.81 3.42 -21.38
CA TYR A 26 6.79 3.27 -19.93
C TYR A 26 5.98 4.37 -19.24
N SER A 27 5.32 3.95 -18.17
CA SER A 27 4.71 4.83 -17.17
C SER A 27 5.41 4.63 -15.83
N ILE A 28 5.45 5.67 -15.01
CA ILE A 28 6.05 5.62 -13.67
C ILE A 28 5.00 5.94 -12.61
N LEU A 29 4.95 5.10 -11.58
CA LEU A 29 4.11 5.31 -10.41
C LEU A 29 4.88 6.20 -9.42
N CYS A 30 4.39 7.40 -9.16
CA CYS A 30 4.95 8.35 -8.20
C CYS A 30 3.90 8.67 -7.14
N LYS A 31 4.15 8.34 -5.87
CA LYS A 31 3.20 8.59 -4.76
C LYS A 31 1.77 8.06 -5.02
N GLY A 32 1.65 6.93 -5.71
CA GLY A 32 0.36 6.31 -6.05
C GLY A 32 -0.26 6.81 -7.36
N GLU A 33 0.26 7.88 -7.97
CA GLU A 33 -0.22 8.36 -9.26
C GLU A 33 0.58 7.77 -10.42
N ARG A 34 -0.12 7.25 -11.43
CA ARG A 34 0.50 6.71 -12.64
C ARG A 34 0.66 7.82 -13.67
N ILE A 35 1.90 8.13 -14.02
CA ILE A 35 2.25 9.23 -14.95
C ILE A 35 3.04 8.62 -16.13
N PRO A 36 2.78 9.01 -17.39
CA PRO A 36 3.66 8.67 -18.50
C PRO A 36 5.10 9.09 -18.21
N LEU A 37 6.10 8.25 -18.49
CA LEU A 37 7.48 8.53 -18.08
C LEU A 37 8.04 9.80 -18.73
N LEU A 38 7.68 10.05 -20.00
CA LEU A 38 8.05 11.28 -20.70
C LEU A 38 7.52 12.52 -19.99
N ASP A 39 6.26 12.50 -19.55
CA ASP A 39 5.64 13.62 -18.84
C ASP A 39 6.25 13.79 -17.45
N ALA A 40 6.54 12.68 -16.77
CA ALA A 40 7.17 12.70 -15.46
C ALA A 40 8.57 13.33 -15.49
N LEU A 41 9.35 13.08 -16.55
CA LEU A 41 10.65 13.70 -16.79
C LEU A 41 10.51 15.19 -17.17
N ASN A 42 9.63 15.51 -18.12
CA ASN A 42 9.45 16.89 -18.61
C ASN A 42 8.96 17.85 -17.53
N HIS A 43 8.15 17.37 -16.59
CA HIS A 43 7.60 18.17 -15.49
C HIS A 43 8.38 17.99 -14.16
N ASN A 44 9.56 17.36 -14.18
CA ASN A 44 10.41 17.13 -13.01
C ASN A 44 9.72 16.37 -11.85
N HIS A 45 8.73 15.51 -12.14
CA HIS A 45 8.21 14.57 -11.16
C HIS A 45 9.27 13.52 -10.77
N VAL A 46 10.12 13.17 -11.75
CA VAL A 46 11.34 12.37 -11.61
C VAL A 46 12.47 13.03 -12.39
N VAL A 47 13.70 12.68 -12.05
CA VAL A 47 14.94 13.18 -12.65
C VAL A 47 15.83 12.02 -13.07
N SER A 48 16.91 12.28 -13.81
CA SER A 48 17.83 11.23 -14.26
C SER A 48 18.47 10.44 -13.12
N ASP A 49 18.68 11.05 -11.95
CA ASP A 49 19.20 10.36 -10.77
C ASP A 49 18.12 9.74 -9.87
N SER A 50 16.85 9.71 -10.30
CA SER A 50 15.80 8.98 -9.59
C SER A 50 16.09 7.48 -9.56
N ILE A 51 15.68 6.82 -8.49
CA ILE A 51 15.78 5.37 -8.34
C ILE A 51 14.41 4.76 -8.60
N ALA A 52 14.34 3.84 -9.56
CA ALA A 52 13.11 3.22 -10.00
C ALA A 52 13.23 1.69 -9.98
N LYS A 53 12.14 1.03 -9.59
CA LYS A 53 11.97 -0.42 -9.72
C LYS A 53 11.15 -0.72 -10.97
N ILE A 54 11.54 -1.74 -11.71
CA ILE A 54 10.79 -2.22 -12.86
C ILE A 54 9.73 -3.19 -12.36
N GLU A 55 8.46 -2.80 -12.42
CA GLU A 55 7.35 -3.65 -11.95
C GLU A 55 6.98 -4.69 -13.00
N ASN A 56 6.88 -4.26 -14.27
CA ASN A 56 6.53 -5.08 -15.41
C ASN A 56 7.10 -4.47 -16.71
N HIS A 57 6.68 -4.99 -17.86
CA HIS A 57 7.20 -4.59 -19.17
C HIS A 57 6.85 -3.16 -19.64
N CYS A 58 6.00 -2.42 -18.91
CA CYS A 58 5.62 -1.03 -19.26
C CYS A 58 5.42 -0.12 -18.04
N GLN A 59 5.86 -0.55 -16.86
CA GLN A 59 5.63 0.18 -15.61
C GLN A 59 6.86 0.19 -14.71
N LEU A 60 7.18 1.39 -14.25
CA LEU A 60 8.18 1.69 -13.23
C LEU A 60 7.48 2.12 -11.93
N ILE A 61 8.13 1.88 -10.80
CA ILE A 61 7.77 2.46 -9.51
C ILE A 61 8.92 3.35 -9.08
N CYS A 62 8.63 4.64 -8.84
CA CYS A 62 9.61 5.56 -8.28
C CYS A 62 9.81 5.23 -6.79
N LEU A 63 10.98 4.69 -6.45
CA LEU A 63 11.35 4.40 -5.06
C LEU A 63 11.96 5.64 -4.37
N MET A 64 12.64 6.48 -5.14
CA MET A 64 13.27 7.70 -4.63
C MET A 64 13.34 8.75 -5.74
N LYS A 65 12.93 9.97 -5.42
CA LYS A 65 12.92 11.08 -6.40
C LYS A 65 14.32 11.49 -6.83
N SER A 66 15.28 11.49 -5.92
CA SER A 66 16.68 11.70 -6.28
C SER A 66 17.57 10.83 -5.42
N ALA A 67 18.45 10.04 -6.04
CA ALA A 67 19.44 9.24 -5.34
C ALA A 67 20.36 10.06 -4.42
N LYS A 68 20.47 11.37 -4.62
CA LYS A 68 21.24 12.25 -3.73
C LYS A 68 20.66 12.33 -2.32
N GLU A 69 19.35 12.17 -2.18
CA GLU A 69 18.68 12.11 -0.87
C GLU A 69 19.18 10.92 -0.05
N SER A 70 19.60 9.84 -0.73
CA SER A 70 20.18 8.66 -0.12
C SER A 70 21.48 8.95 0.65
N TYR A 71 22.35 9.81 0.12
CA TYR A 71 23.70 10.01 0.66
C TYR A 71 23.70 10.54 2.10
N ASN A 72 22.73 11.39 2.44
CA ASN A 72 22.64 12.03 3.76
C ASN A 72 22.09 11.10 4.86
N VAL A 73 21.55 9.94 4.49
CA VAL A 73 20.99 8.96 5.43
C VAL A 73 21.68 7.60 5.33
N ASN A 74 22.66 7.46 4.43
CA ASN A 74 23.36 6.21 4.18
C ASN A 74 24.30 5.88 5.35
N PRO A 75 24.17 4.72 6.03
CA PRO A 75 25.09 4.30 7.08
C PRO A 75 26.57 4.19 6.63
N LEU A 76 26.80 4.10 5.32
CA LEU A 76 28.12 4.10 4.68
C LEU A 76 28.50 5.47 4.10
N ASN A 77 27.82 6.53 4.50
CA ASN A 77 28.38 7.88 4.47
C ASN A 77 29.48 7.96 5.55
N LYS A 78 30.65 8.50 5.20
CA LYS A 78 31.81 8.55 6.09
C LYS A 78 31.51 9.24 7.42
N ASP A 79 30.84 10.37 7.38
CA ASP A 79 30.53 11.16 8.58
C ASP A 79 29.54 10.40 9.48
N ILE A 80 28.57 9.72 8.87
CA ILE A 80 27.58 8.90 9.59
C ILE A 80 28.26 7.67 10.21
N ALA A 81 29.09 6.96 9.44
CA ALA A 81 29.81 5.78 9.92
C ALA A 81 30.74 6.12 11.10
N ILE A 82 31.41 7.27 11.08
CA ILE A 82 32.21 7.76 12.21
C ILE A 82 31.31 8.08 13.40
N SER A 83 30.20 8.80 13.19
CA SER A 83 29.27 9.17 14.26
C SER A 83 28.60 7.96 14.94
N CYS A 84 28.33 6.90 14.17
CA CYS A 84 27.78 5.63 14.66
C CYS A 84 28.84 4.72 15.29
N GLY A 85 30.13 5.09 15.23
CA GLY A 85 31.24 4.28 15.74
C GLY A 85 31.55 3.05 14.90
N TYR A 86 31.13 3.01 13.63
CA TYR A 86 31.41 1.93 12.70
C TYR A 86 32.80 2.00 12.09
N TYR A 87 33.42 3.18 12.09
CA TYR A 87 34.68 3.42 11.38
C TYR A 87 35.64 4.29 12.18
N ASP A 88 36.90 3.87 12.22
CA ASP A 88 38.02 4.66 12.72
C ASP A 88 38.77 5.27 11.53
N GLU A 89 38.66 6.58 11.37
CA GLU A 89 39.35 7.30 10.29
C GLU A 89 40.87 7.32 10.46
N ILE A 90 41.37 7.34 11.71
CA ILE A 90 42.81 7.43 11.99
C ILE A 90 43.48 6.12 11.60
N ASN A 91 42.87 5.00 12.00
CA ASN A 91 43.40 3.67 11.73
C ASN A 91 42.91 3.08 10.39
N ASN A 92 41.95 3.74 9.73
CA ASN A 92 41.35 3.31 8.47
C ASN A 92 40.76 1.88 8.57
N THR A 93 40.05 1.60 9.67
CA THR A 93 39.48 0.29 9.98
C THR A 93 38.03 0.38 10.44
N PHE A 94 37.24 -0.66 10.14
CA PHE A 94 35.90 -0.79 10.71
C PHE A 94 35.98 -1.29 12.16
N LEU A 95 35.05 -0.85 12.99
CA LEU A 95 35.01 -1.16 14.42
C LEU A 95 33.74 -1.90 14.80
N ASP A 96 33.88 -2.83 15.75
CA ASP A 96 32.75 -3.35 16.52
C ASP A 96 32.21 -2.24 17.44
N THR A 97 30.93 -1.89 17.31
CA THR A 97 30.33 -0.80 18.11
C THR A 97 30.33 -1.04 19.62
N LYS A 98 30.36 -2.31 20.06
CA LYS A 98 30.37 -2.69 21.48
C LYS A 98 31.77 -2.74 22.03
N ALA A 99 32.67 -3.45 21.35
CA ALA A 99 34.02 -3.71 21.84
C ALA A 99 35.05 -2.65 21.39
N LYS A 100 34.71 -1.80 20.41
CA LYS A 100 35.61 -0.86 19.72
C LYS A 100 36.88 -1.52 19.17
N THR A 101 36.77 -2.80 18.81
CA THR A 101 37.86 -3.58 18.22
C THR A 101 37.76 -3.57 16.69
N PRO A 102 38.89 -3.62 15.97
CA PRO A 102 38.87 -3.74 14.51
C PRO A 102 38.13 -5.00 14.05
N VAL A 103 37.24 -4.85 13.07
CA VAL A 103 36.47 -5.94 12.45
C VAL A 103 36.52 -5.82 10.93
N THR A 104 36.20 -6.92 10.24
CA THR A 104 36.02 -6.89 8.78
C THR A 104 34.71 -6.21 8.41
N PHE A 105 34.61 -5.70 7.19
CA PHE A 105 33.40 -5.11 6.66
C PHE A 105 32.18 -6.05 6.74
N GLN A 106 32.36 -7.33 6.37
CA GLN A 106 31.32 -8.36 6.50
C GLN A 106 30.87 -8.56 7.95
N THR A 107 31.80 -8.55 8.90
CA THR A 107 31.48 -8.70 10.33
C THR A 107 30.64 -7.53 10.83
N LEU A 108 31.01 -6.29 10.45
CA LEU A 108 30.24 -5.10 10.77
C LEU A 108 28.81 -5.19 10.22
N ILE A 109 28.65 -5.57 8.94
CA ILE A 109 27.34 -5.72 8.32
C ILE A 109 26.50 -6.76 9.06
N ASN A 110 27.09 -7.92 9.38
CA ASN A 110 26.37 -9.00 10.08
C ASN A 110 25.93 -8.57 11.48
N GLN A 111 26.77 -7.81 12.20
CA GLN A 111 26.44 -7.29 13.54
C GLN A 111 25.30 -6.27 13.52
N HIS A 112 25.18 -5.50 12.44
CA HIS A 112 24.18 -4.44 12.26
C HIS A 112 23.29 -4.67 11.03
N ALA A 113 22.86 -5.92 10.82
CA ALA A 113 22.15 -6.34 9.62
C ALA A 113 20.92 -5.47 9.33
N ASN A 114 20.18 -5.03 10.35
CA ASN A 114 19.02 -4.16 10.19
C ASN A 114 19.38 -2.81 9.56
N ASN A 115 20.46 -2.18 10.04
CA ASN A 115 20.90 -0.86 9.59
C ASN A 115 21.41 -0.92 8.15
N PHE A 116 22.10 -1.99 7.77
CA PHE A 116 22.64 -2.17 6.41
C PHE A 116 21.68 -2.88 5.45
N SER A 117 20.53 -3.39 5.92
CA SER A 117 19.56 -4.14 5.10
C SER A 117 18.97 -3.34 3.93
N GLN A 118 19.04 -2.02 4.02
CA GLN A 118 18.55 -1.08 3.01
C GLN A 118 19.66 -0.52 2.12
N CYS A 119 20.91 -0.93 2.35
CA CYS A 119 22.01 -0.60 1.46
C CYS A 119 21.96 -1.48 0.21
N LEU A 120 21.94 -0.83 -0.95
CA LEU A 120 22.02 -1.45 -2.25
C LEU A 120 23.28 -1.02 -2.98
N VAL A 121 23.82 -1.92 -3.78
CA VAL A 121 25.08 -1.75 -4.50
C VAL A 121 24.81 -1.88 -5.99
N LYS A 122 25.28 -0.90 -6.76
CA LYS A 122 25.16 -0.90 -8.21
C LYS A 122 26.12 -1.91 -8.81
N TYR A 123 25.60 -2.90 -9.53
CA TYR A 123 26.41 -3.90 -10.22
C TYR A 123 27.03 -3.29 -11.50
N PRO A 124 28.37 -3.32 -11.68
CA PRO A 124 29.04 -2.59 -12.77
C PRO A 124 28.55 -2.94 -14.18
N GLU A 125 28.27 -4.23 -14.43
CA GLU A 125 27.94 -4.72 -15.78
C GLU A 125 26.49 -4.41 -16.16
N THR A 126 25.56 -4.70 -15.26
CA THR A 126 24.11 -4.61 -15.50
C THR A 126 23.51 -3.27 -15.09
N LEU A 127 24.23 -2.48 -14.28
CA LEU A 127 23.76 -1.25 -13.61
C LEU A 127 22.59 -1.48 -12.64
N GLU A 128 22.27 -2.72 -12.34
CA GLU A 128 21.24 -3.10 -11.38
C GLU A 128 21.72 -2.86 -9.96
N TYR A 129 20.85 -2.31 -9.10
CA TYR A 129 21.09 -2.26 -7.67
C TYR A 129 20.71 -3.59 -7.02
N ILE A 130 21.72 -4.27 -6.48
CA ILE A 130 21.58 -5.54 -5.74
C ILE A 130 21.81 -5.33 -4.24
N SER A 131 21.44 -6.32 -3.42
CA SER A 131 21.67 -6.22 -1.97
C SER A 131 23.16 -6.20 -1.63
N LEU A 132 23.51 -5.61 -0.50
CA LEU A 132 24.90 -5.58 -0.01
C LEU A 132 25.48 -7.01 0.15
N SER A 133 24.67 -7.96 0.63
CA SER A 133 25.07 -9.36 0.77
C SER A 133 25.34 -10.05 -0.58
N ASP A 134 24.49 -9.78 -1.58
CA ASP A 134 24.70 -10.30 -2.93
C ASP A 134 25.95 -9.68 -3.56
N ALA A 135 26.18 -8.38 -3.35
CA ALA A 135 27.36 -7.69 -3.87
C ALA A 135 28.67 -8.26 -3.32
N ILE A 136 28.70 -8.62 -2.04
CA ILE A 136 29.86 -9.29 -1.44
C ILE A 136 30.03 -10.70 -2.01
N SER A 137 28.93 -11.45 -2.15
CA SER A 137 28.94 -12.80 -2.72
C SER A 137 29.44 -12.82 -4.18
N HIS A 138 29.16 -11.77 -4.95
CA HIS A 138 29.66 -11.58 -6.31
C HIS A 138 31.00 -10.85 -6.38
N SER A 139 31.66 -10.62 -5.24
CA SER A 139 32.95 -9.92 -5.13
C SER A 139 32.98 -8.51 -5.74
N VAL A 140 31.80 -7.87 -5.84
CA VAL A 140 31.68 -6.45 -6.21
C VAL A 140 32.12 -5.57 -5.04
N ILE A 141 31.90 -6.03 -3.81
CA ILE A 141 32.45 -5.41 -2.61
C ILE A 141 33.35 -6.43 -1.90
N ASP A 142 34.55 -5.99 -1.53
CA ASP A 142 35.49 -6.78 -0.75
C ASP A 142 34.99 -6.95 0.70
N GLU A 143 34.86 -8.19 1.13
CA GLU A 143 34.32 -8.58 2.45
C GLU A 143 35.14 -8.07 3.64
N ASN A 144 36.43 -7.76 3.41
CA ASN A 144 37.34 -7.35 4.46
C ASN A 144 37.43 -5.84 4.58
N SER A 145 37.66 -5.16 3.45
CA SER A 145 37.94 -3.73 3.37
C SER A 145 36.73 -2.87 3.00
N GLY A 146 35.62 -3.46 2.54
CA GLY A 146 34.46 -2.71 2.06
C GLY A 146 34.73 -1.91 0.79
N ASN A 147 35.81 -2.22 0.06
CA ASN A 147 36.10 -1.56 -1.20
C ASN A 147 35.19 -2.09 -2.30
N TYR A 148 34.63 -1.18 -3.08
CA TYR A 148 33.88 -1.47 -4.30
C TYR A 148 34.85 -1.69 -5.46
N LEU A 149 34.74 -2.85 -6.10
CA LEU A 149 35.50 -3.24 -7.29
C LEU A 149 34.65 -3.01 -8.53
N ASN A 150 35.03 -2.03 -9.34
CA ASN A 150 34.47 -1.88 -10.67
C ASN A 150 35.23 -2.80 -11.65
N ALA A 151 34.64 -3.96 -11.96
CA ALA A 151 35.24 -4.93 -12.87
C ALA A 151 35.48 -4.38 -14.29
N SER A 152 34.70 -3.39 -14.73
CA SER A 152 34.76 -2.85 -16.09
C SER A 152 35.98 -1.95 -16.34
N ASN A 153 36.47 -1.25 -15.31
CA ASN A 153 37.62 -0.34 -15.43
C ASN A 153 38.76 -0.65 -14.43
N LYS A 154 38.62 -1.71 -13.63
CA LYS A 154 39.53 -2.15 -12.56
C LYS A 154 39.80 -1.08 -11.48
N THR A 155 38.91 -0.11 -11.32
CA THR A 155 39.05 0.88 -10.24
C THR A 155 38.51 0.31 -8.94
N LEU A 156 39.32 0.41 -7.89
CA LEU A 156 38.91 0.17 -6.50
C LEU A 156 38.58 1.52 -5.87
N VAL A 157 37.37 1.65 -5.34
CA VAL A 157 36.93 2.83 -4.57
C VAL A 157 36.42 2.37 -3.22
N SER A 158 36.65 3.15 -2.17
CA SER A 158 36.12 2.83 -0.83
C SER A 158 34.59 2.81 -0.83
N CYS A 159 33.95 2.09 0.11
CA CYS A 159 32.49 2.16 0.27
C CYS A 159 31.97 3.60 0.50
N PHE A 160 32.76 4.45 1.15
CA PHE A 160 32.42 5.87 1.36
C PHE A 160 32.40 6.65 0.05
N GLU A 161 33.41 6.47 -0.78
CA GLU A 161 33.47 7.09 -2.10
C GLU A 161 32.42 6.49 -3.06
N ALA A 162 32.18 5.18 -2.97
CA ALA A 162 31.10 4.51 -3.68
C ALA A 162 29.73 5.10 -3.29
N SER A 163 29.54 5.41 -2.01
CA SER A 163 28.34 6.10 -1.52
C SER A 163 28.19 7.50 -2.12
N GLN A 164 29.27 8.30 -2.12
CA GLN A 164 29.28 9.62 -2.75
C GLN A 164 28.98 9.58 -4.25
N LYS A 165 29.48 8.56 -4.94
CA LYS A 165 29.29 8.35 -6.39
C LYS A 165 27.96 7.65 -6.73
N LEU A 166 27.08 7.43 -5.75
CA LEU A 166 25.81 6.71 -5.91
C LEU A 166 25.98 5.28 -6.44
N LEU A 167 27.18 4.69 -6.31
CA LEU A 167 27.43 3.28 -6.57
C LEU A 167 26.93 2.42 -5.41
N LEU A 168 26.82 3.02 -4.22
CA LEU A 168 26.22 2.43 -3.04
C LEU A 168 25.16 3.39 -2.50
N ILE A 169 23.90 2.98 -2.56
CA ILE A 169 22.77 3.78 -2.08
C ILE A 169 22.14 3.11 -0.85
N TYR A 170 21.52 3.93 -0.03
CA TYR A 170 20.58 3.53 1.02
C TYR A 170 19.17 3.95 0.61
N LEU A 171 18.27 2.98 0.45
CA LEU A 171 16.86 3.27 0.23
C LEU A 171 16.13 3.12 1.57
N PRO A 172 15.84 4.21 2.30
CA PRO A 172 15.00 4.09 3.48
C PRO A 172 13.71 3.41 3.03
N LYS A 173 13.32 2.33 3.73
CA LYS A 173 11.94 1.86 3.60
C LYS A 173 11.07 3.06 3.94
N GLU A 174 10.05 3.33 3.14
CA GLU A 174 8.97 4.19 3.61
C GLU A 174 8.61 3.68 5.01
N ASP A 175 8.75 4.55 6.00
CA ASP A 175 8.50 4.23 7.39
C ASP A 175 7.06 3.73 7.46
N VAL A 176 6.92 2.40 7.39
CA VAL A 176 5.83 1.75 8.08
C VAL A 176 6.17 2.03 9.53
N GLU A 177 5.58 3.09 10.08
CA GLU A 177 5.74 3.49 11.48
C GLU A 177 5.77 2.20 12.30
N GLU A 178 6.94 1.87 12.86
CA GLU A 178 7.04 0.76 13.80
C GLU A 178 6.19 1.18 15.00
N VAL A 179 4.95 0.71 15.04
CA VAL A 179 4.06 1.05 16.14
C VAL A 179 4.63 0.40 17.38
N ASP A 180 5.05 1.22 18.34
CA ASP A 180 5.38 0.77 19.67
C ASP A 180 4.07 0.44 20.41
N ILE A 181 3.54 -0.77 20.21
CA ILE A 181 2.18 -1.14 20.63
C ILE A 181 2.14 -1.42 22.13
N ALA A 182 2.14 -0.36 22.95
CA ALA A 182 1.73 -0.45 24.35
C ALA A 182 0.21 -0.70 24.50
N THR A 183 -0.57 -0.43 23.45
CA THR A 183 -2.04 -0.57 23.43
C THR A 183 -2.53 -1.18 22.11
N PRO A 184 -3.47 -2.15 22.13
CA PRO A 184 -4.05 -2.73 20.91
C PRO A 184 -4.50 -1.65 19.90
N ILE A 185 -4.25 -1.88 18.62
CA ILE A 185 -4.57 -0.97 17.53
C ILE A 185 -5.77 -1.50 16.72
N THR A 186 -6.53 -0.61 16.09
CA THR A 186 -7.67 -1.03 15.25
C THR A 186 -7.20 -1.49 13.87
N LEU A 187 -7.95 -2.40 13.23
CA LEU A 187 -7.66 -2.83 11.85
C LEU A 187 -7.66 -1.65 10.87
N ARG A 188 -8.52 -0.65 11.10
CA ARG A 188 -8.55 0.56 10.30
C ARG A 188 -7.22 1.31 10.37
N ASP A 189 -6.72 1.59 11.57
CA ASP A 189 -5.48 2.33 11.75
C ASP A 189 -4.27 1.55 11.19
N VAL A 190 -4.28 0.22 11.32
CA VAL A 190 -3.25 -0.65 10.74
C VAL A 190 -3.20 -0.53 9.22
N ILE A 191 -4.35 -0.39 8.57
CA ILE A 191 -4.43 -0.18 7.12
C ILE A 191 -4.00 1.23 6.76
N GLU A 192 -4.55 2.26 7.43
CA GLU A 192 -4.26 3.68 7.13
C GLU A 192 -2.77 4.01 7.34
N ARG A 193 -2.11 3.37 8.30
CA ARG A 193 -0.65 3.51 8.55
C ARG A 193 0.21 2.59 7.67
N LYS A 194 -0.37 1.85 6.73
CA LYS A 194 0.33 0.93 5.81
C LYS A 194 1.17 -0.15 6.52
N ILE A 195 0.73 -0.54 7.72
CA ILE A 195 1.36 -1.58 8.55
C ILE A 195 1.06 -2.99 8.03
N ILE A 196 -0.09 -3.12 7.36
CA ILE A 196 -0.52 -4.34 6.70
C ILE A 196 -0.38 -4.24 5.18
N ASP A 197 0.15 -5.29 4.58
CA ASP A 197 0.12 -5.49 3.14
C ASP A 197 -1.25 -6.07 2.74
N LEU A 198 -2.07 -5.31 2.02
CA LEU A 198 -3.45 -5.69 1.69
C LEU A 198 -3.55 -6.87 0.70
N ASP A 199 -2.46 -7.17 -0.02
CA ASP A 199 -2.44 -8.26 -0.99
C ASP A 199 -2.14 -9.61 -0.35
N SER A 200 -1.23 -9.63 0.62
CA SER A 200 -0.83 -10.82 1.38
C SER A 200 -1.54 -10.95 2.71
N LEU A 201 -2.15 -9.87 3.21
CA LEU A 201 -2.75 -9.73 4.54
C LEU A 201 -1.75 -9.98 5.68
N ILE A 202 -0.47 -9.63 5.44
CA ILE A 202 0.63 -9.75 6.40
C ILE A 202 0.82 -8.41 7.13
N VAL A 203 0.75 -8.46 8.46
CA VAL A 203 1.00 -7.34 9.37
C VAL A 203 2.48 -7.32 9.75
N LYS A 204 3.12 -6.16 9.69
CA LYS A 204 4.53 -5.96 10.05
C LYS A 204 4.62 -5.20 11.38
N VAL A 205 5.02 -5.88 12.45
CA VAL A 205 5.10 -5.30 13.80
C VAL A 205 6.48 -5.59 14.38
N PHE A 206 7.25 -4.57 14.76
CA PHE A 206 8.61 -4.69 15.35
C PHE A 206 9.52 -5.69 14.63
N SER A 207 9.70 -5.52 13.32
CA SER A 207 10.45 -6.45 12.45
C SER A 207 9.90 -7.89 12.33
N GLN A 208 8.81 -8.25 13.00
CA GLN A 208 8.12 -9.52 12.82
C GLN A 208 7.01 -9.40 11.77
N LYS A 209 6.88 -10.43 10.93
CA LYS A 209 5.80 -10.58 9.97
C LYS A 209 4.86 -11.66 10.49
N MET A 210 3.58 -11.32 10.59
CA MET A 210 2.54 -12.25 11.02
C MET A 210 1.30 -12.07 10.16
N ASN A 211 0.46 -13.09 10.06
CA ASN A 211 -0.83 -12.95 9.38
C ASN A 211 -1.82 -12.16 10.27
N LEU A 212 -2.88 -11.63 9.65
CA LEU A 212 -3.91 -10.86 10.38
C LEU A 212 -4.51 -11.65 11.56
N ASN A 213 -4.74 -12.95 11.42
CA ASN A 213 -5.31 -13.77 12.49
C ASN A 213 -4.34 -13.95 13.67
N GLU A 214 -3.03 -14.08 13.44
CA GLU A 214 -2.01 -14.09 14.49
C GLU A 214 -2.00 -12.75 15.24
N ALA A 215 -2.05 -11.62 14.52
CA ALA A 215 -2.11 -10.30 15.14
C ALA A 215 -3.36 -10.11 16.02
N VAL A 216 -4.50 -10.66 15.60
CA VAL A 216 -5.73 -10.68 16.41
C VAL A 216 -5.58 -11.62 17.62
N CYS A 217 -5.04 -12.82 17.43
CA CYS A 217 -4.79 -13.78 18.51
C CYS A 217 -3.85 -13.21 19.59
N GLN A 218 -2.82 -12.47 19.18
CA GLN A 218 -1.85 -11.82 20.07
C GLN A 218 -2.38 -10.52 20.69
N LYS A 219 -3.63 -10.13 20.40
CA LYS A 219 -4.25 -8.88 20.86
C LYS A 219 -3.49 -7.62 20.43
N ILE A 220 -2.71 -7.73 19.37
CA ILE A 220 -2.10 -6.58 18.69
C ILE A 220 -3.18 -5.80 17.97
N ILE A 221 -4.07 -6.51 17.26
CA ILE A 221 -5.24 -5.93 16.58
C ILE A 221 -6.50 -6.23 17.38
N GLU A 222 -7.31 -5.20 17.61
CA GLU A 222 -8.59 -5.34 18.30
C GLU A 222 -9.61 -6.12 17.47
N GLU A 223 -10.09 -7.26 17.98
CA GLU A 223 -11.16 -8.04 17.33
C GLU A 223 -12.46 -7.23 17.14
N SER A 224 -12.75 -6.29 18.05
CA SER A 224 -13.92 -5.41 18.00
C SER A 224 -13.85 -4.38 16.85
N SER A 225 -12.67 -4.20 16.27
CA SER A 225 -12.43 -3.36 15.09
C SER A 225 -12.65 -4.07 13.76
N ILE A 226 -13.00 -5.37 13.80
CA ILE A 226 -13.24 -6.20 12.62
C ILE A 226 -14.74 -6.53 12.55
N LEU A 227 -15.32 -6.36 11.37
CA LEU A 227 -16.70 -6.74 11.05
C LEU A 227 -16.72 -7.83 9.99
N ILE A 228 -17.72 -8.69 10.07
CA ILE A 228 -17.90 -9.82 9.16
C ILE A 228 -19.21 -9.61 8.42
N TYR A 229 -19.20 -9.69 7.09
CA TYR A 229 -20.42 -9.60 6.30
C TYR A 229 -21.15 -10.94 6.31
N ASN A 230 -22.39 -10.94 6.78
CA ASN A 230 -23.28 -12.09 6.76
C ASN A 230 -24.26 -12.00 5.56
N PRO A 231 -24.08 -12.83 4.52
CA PRO A 231 -24.94 -12.83 3.34
C PRO A 231 -26.35 -13.40 3.59
N GLN A 232 -26.61 -14.08 4.71
CA GLN A 232 -27.97 -14.58 5.03
C GLN A 232 -28.94 -13.46 5.41
N ILE A 233 -28.42 -12.43 6.08
CA ILE A 233 -29.18 -11.30 6.61
C ILE A 233 -28.82 -9.96 5.94
N ASP A 234 -27.92 -10.02 4.95
CA ASP A 234 -27.36 -8.87 4.21
C ASP A 234 -26.85 -7.75 5.14
N ALA A 235 -26.04 -8.12 6.12
CA ALA A 235 -25.57 -7.18 7.14
C ALA A 235 -24.16 -7.49 7.64
N LEU A 236 -23.44 -6.44 8.06
CA LEU A 236 -22.19 -6.56 8.81
C LEU A 236 -22.51 -6.88 10.27
N ILE A 237 -21.95 -7.98 10.78
CA ILE A 237 -22.06 -8.42 12.17
C ILE A 237 -20.72 -8.27 12.89
N SER A 238 -20.75 -8.26 14.22
CA SER A 238 -19.55 -8.17 15.04
C SER A 238 -18.71 -9.45 14.97
N PHE A 239 -17.41 -9.33 15.21
CA PHE A 239 -16.49 -10.47 15.32
C PHE A 239 -17.02 -11.55 16.28
N ALA A 240 -17.39 -11.16 17.51
CA ALA A 240 -17.92 -12.09 18.51
C ALA A 240 -19.23 -12.78 18.07
N GLU A 241 -20.07 -12.12 17.28
CA GLU A 241 -21.28 -12.74 16.73
C GLU A 241 -20.95 -13.72 15.60
N SER A 242 -20.01 -13.37 14.73
CA SER A 242 -19.54 -14.25 13.65
C SER A 242 -18.87 -15.52 14.18
N GLU A 243 -18.15 -15.46 15.32
CA GLU A 243 -17.63 -16.65 16.00
C GLU A 243 -18.75 -17.55 16.52
N ARG A 244 -19.77 -16.98 17.17
CA ARG A 244 -20.94 -17.77 17.63
C ARG A 244 -21.69 -18.44 16.48
N MET A 245 -21.69 -17.82 15.30
CA MET A 245 -22.29 -18.37 14.08
C MET A 245 -21.35 -19.33 13.33
N ASN A 246 -20.14 -19.60 13.84
CA ASN A 246 -19.09 -20.40 13.18
C ASN A 246 -18.72 -19.90 11.78
N MET A 247 -18.85 -18.59 11.53
CA MET A 247 -18.49 -17.97 10.26
C MET A 247 -16.99 -17.68 10.14
N ILE A 248 -16.26 -17.71 11.26
CA ILE A 248 -14.81 -17.52 11.28
C ILE A 248 -14.15 -18.55 12.20
N ASP A 249 -13.01 -19.09 11.76
CA ASP A 249 -12.06 -19.87 12.56
C ASP A 249 -10.74 -19.09 12.60
N VAL A 250 -10.50 -18.43 13.73
CA VAL A 250 -9.32 -17.56 13.93
C VAL A 250 -8.03 -18.36 13.93
N ARG A 251 -8.05 -19.60 14.45
CA ARG A 251 -6.84 -20.43 14.55
C ARG A 251 -6.42 -20.94 13.18
N LYS A 252 -7.38 -21.29 12.33
CA LYS A 252 -7.12 -21.78 10.96
C LYS A 252 -7.01 -20.67 9.92
N SER A 253 -7.35 -19.42 10.27
CA SER A 253 -7.43 -18.30 9.33
C SER A 253 -8.47 -18.54 8.22
N ILE A 254 -9.63 -19.09 8.60
CA ILE A 254 -10.71 -19.46 7.67
C ILE A 254 -11.96 -18.63 7.96
N TYR A 255 -12.61 -18.16 6.90
CA TYR A 255 -14.00 -17.70 6.89
C TYR A 255 -14.87 -18.79 6.28
N VAL A 256 -16.01 -19.08 6.89
CA VAL A 256 -16.99 -20.06 6.43
C VAL A 256 -18.25 -19.33 5.99
N HIS A 257 -18.59 -19.44 4.71
CA HIS A 257 -19.78 -18.82 4.18
C HIS A 257 -21.05 -19.50 4.75
N PRO A 258 -21.95 -18.77 5.42
CA PRO A 258 -23.01 -19.40 6.23
C PRO A 258 -24.12 -20.07 5.40
N VAL A 259 -24.28 -19.69 4.13
CA VAL A 259 -25.22 -20.36 3.19
C VAL A 259 -24.61 -21.55 2.46
N THR A 260 -23.43 -21.38 1.85
CA THR A 260 -22.84 -22.38 0.95
C THR A 260 -21.91 -23.36 1.66
N GLY A 261 -21.51 -23.07 2.89
CA GLY A 261 -20.46 -23.81 3.61
C GLY A 261 -19.06 -23.64 3.01
N GLN A 262 -18.89 -22.76 2.01
CA GLN A 262 -17.61 -22.54 1.38
C GLN A 262 -16.61 -21.93 2.37
N GLU A 263 -15.45 -22.58 2.50
CA GLU A 263 -14.32 -22.06 3.25
C GLU A 263 -13.47 -21.14 2.37
N LEU A 264 -13.09 -19.98 2.91
CA LEU A 264 -12.19 -19.01 2.29
C LEU A 264 -11.07 -18.68 3.27
N SER A 265 -9.86 -18.45 2.77
CA SER A 265 -8.81 -17.86 3.59
C SER A 265 -9.23 -16.46 4.05
N TRP A 266 -8.73 -15.97 5.19
CA TRP A 266 -9.00 -14.59 5.61
C TRP A 266 -8.56 -13.56 4.57
N LYS A 267 -7.47 -13.83 3.84
CA LYS A 267 -7.04 -13.02 2.69
C LYS A 267 -8.11 -12.93 1.61
N ASP A 268 -8.64 -14.07 1.16
CA ASP A 268 -9.67 -14.08 0.11
C ASP A 268 -10.98 -13.48 0.62
N ALA A 269 -11.31 -13.75 1.89
CA ALA A 269 -12.47 -13.19 2.55
C ALA A 269 -12.38 -11.65 2.64
N PHE A 270 -11.22 -11.10 3.00
CA PHE A 270 -10.97 -9.66 3.02
C PHE A 270 -11.11 -9.03 1.64
N LYS A 271 -10.44 -9.60 0.63
CA LYS A 271 -10.52 -9.11 -0.77
C LYS A 271 -11.94 -9.10 -1.31
N ARG A 272 -12.77 -10.08 -0.93
CA ARG A 272 -14.18 -10.20 -1.34
C ARG A 272 -15.17 -9.43 -0.47
N GLY A 273 -14.69 -8.70 0.54
CA GLY A 273 -15.51 -7.89 1.44
C GLY A 273 -16.27 -8.68 2.50
N PHE A 274 -15.87 -9.91 2.80
CA PHE A 274 -16.44 -10.71 3.90
C PHE A 274 -15.84 -10.37 5.27
N ILE A 275 -14.57 -9.96 5.30
CA ILE A 275 -13.90 -9.45 6.50
C ILE A 275 -13.50 -8.01 6.21
N VAL A 276 -13.91 -7.07 7.04
CA VAL A 276 -13.68 -5.63 6.79
C VAL A 276 -13.38 -4.88 8.07
N PRO A 277 -12.62 -3.75 8.00
CA PRO A 277 -12.46 -2.88 9.15
C PRO A 277 -13.79 -2.20 9.50
N LYS A 278 -14.03 -2.06 10.80
CA LYS A 278 -15.15 -1.31 11.36
C LYS A 278 -15.02 0.17 10.98
N ARG A 279 -16.08 0.73 10.42
CA ARG A 279 -16.12 2.10 9.90
C ARG A 279 -17.52 2.68 9.96
N LYS A 280 -17.64 4.00 9.77
CA LYS A 280 -18.92 4.66 9.53
C LYS A 280 -19.13 4.76 8.02
N SER A 281 -20.23 4.20 7.54
CA SER A 281 -20.64 4.32 6.14
C SER A 281 -21.27 5.69 5.87
N ILE A 282 -21.19 6.16 4.62
CA ILE A 282 -21.79 7.42 4.16
C ILE A 282 -22.84 7.18 3.06
N SER A 283 -23.63 8.19 2.71
CA SER A 283 -24.55 8.08 1.57
C SER A 283 -23.81 8.12 0.23
N LEU A 284 -24.41 7.55 -0.81
CA LEU A 284 -23.89 7.61 -2.18
C LEU A 284 -23.72 9.06 -2.65
N GLN A 285 -24.69 9.93 -2.35
CA GLN A 285 -24.60 11.36 -2.67
C GLN A 285 -23.39 12.03 -1.99
N ALA A 286 -23.13 11.72 -0.71
CA ALA A 286 -21.95 12.24 -0.02
C ALA A 286 -20.66 11.74 -0.65
N ALA A 287 -20.60 10.46 -1.05
CA ALA A 287 -19.43 9.89 -1.72
C ALA A 287 -19.15 10.57 -3.08
N ILE A 288 -20.19 10.90 -3.85
CA ILE A 288 -20.06 11.66 -5.11
C ILE A 288 -19.52 13.06 -4.82
N ASN A 289 -20.12 13.78 -3.86
CA ASN A 289 -19.71 15.14 -3.52
C ASN A 289 -18.26 15.23 -2.98
N LEU A 290 -17.79 14.18 -2.30
CA LEU A 290 -16.41 14.08 -1.81
C LEU A 290 -15.41 13.63 -2.89
N GLY A 291 -15.88 13.34 -4.11
CA GLY A 291 -15.04 12.84 -5.20
C GLY A 291 -14.60 11.38 -5.04
N TRP A 292 -15.25 10.60 -4.16
CA TRP A 292 -14.95 9.18 -3.97
C TRP A 292 -15.63 8.29 -5.03
N ALA A 293 -16.70 8.76 -5.65
CA ALA A 293 -17.37 8.03 -6.73
C ALA A 293 -16.91 8.58 -8.08
N ASN A 294 -16.22 7.76 -8.87
CA ASN A 294 -15.79 8.12 -10.21
C ASN A 294 -16.96 7.92 -11.20
N SER A 295 -17.47 9.02 -11.75
CA SER A 295 -18.61 9.01 -12.68
C SER A 295 -18.29 8.41 -14.06
N GLU A 296 -17.02 8.40 -14.48
CA GLU A 296 -16.62 7.82 -15.76
C GLU A 296 -16.58 6.29 -15.68
N THR A 297 -15.96 5.76 -14.62
CA THR A 297 -15.78 4.31 -14.44
C THR A 297 -16.94 3.65 -13.71
N GLY A 298 -17.71 4.41 -12.92
CA GLY A 298 -18.76 3.91 -12.04
C GLY A 298 -18.22 3.27 -10.75
N LEU A 299 -16.92 3.33 -10.50
CA LEU A 299 -16.26 2.78 -9.31
C LEU A 299 -16.28 3.76 -8.14
N ILE A 300 -16.10 3.23 -6.93
CA ILE A 300 -16.14 3.97 -5.67
C ILE A 300 -14.87 3.65 -4.89
N LEU A 301 -14.14 4.70 -4.52
CA LEU A 301 -12.95 4.64 -3.69
C LEU A 301 -13.33 4.29 -2.24
N ASP A 302 -12.73 3.23 -1.71
CA ASP A 302 -12.67 2.96 -0.28
C ASP A 302 -11.54 3.81 0.34
N PRO A 303 -11.85 4.84 1.15
CA PRO A 303 -10.83 5.74 1.70
C PRO A 303 -9.93 5.09 2.75
N VAL A 304 -10.28 3.91 3.25
CA VAL A 304 -9.44 3.16 4.21
C VAL A 304 -8.45 2.29 3.45
N THR A 305 -8.90 1.57 2.41
CA THR A 305 -8.03 0.64 1.68
C THR A 305 -7.37 1.25 0.45
N GLU A 306 -7.77 2.45 0.06
CA GLU A 306 -7.34 3.15 -1.17
C GLU A 306 -7.65 2.36 -2.46
N LEU A 307 -8.57 1.40 -2.39
CA LEU A 307 -9.00 0.57 -3.52
C LEU A 307 -10.33 1.07 -4.09
N GLU A 308 -10.48 0.95 -5.41
CA GLU A 308 -11.74 1.25 -6.10
C GLU A 308 -12.57 -0.02 -6.30
N ASP A 309 -13.84 0.03 -5.89
CA ASP A 309 -14.78 -1.08 -5.96
C ASP A 309 -16.07 -0.67 -6.67
N ASN A 310 -16.81 -1.66 -7.18
CA ASN A 310 -18.17 -1.41 -7.65
C ASN A 310 -19.14 -1.12 -6.48
N ILE A 311 -20.34 -0.63 -6.80
CA ILE A 311 -21.36 -0.25 -5.80
C ILE A 311 -21.77 -1.43 -4.89
N GLU A 312 -21.83 -2.66 -5.40
CA GLU A 312 -22.26 -3.83 -4.62
C GLU A 312 -21.19 -4.20 -3.57
N LEU A 313 -19.92 -4.19 -3.96
CA LEU A 313 -18.82 -4.46 -3.03
C LEU A 313 -18.63 -3.30 -2.04
N SER A 314 -18.87 -2.05 -2.47
CA SER A 314 -18.85 -0.88 -1.59
C SER A 314 -19.93 -0.91 -0.50
N LEU A 315 -21.12 -1.44 -0.82
CA LEU A 315 -22.18 -1.67 0.16
C LEU A 315 -21.81 -2.78 1.13
N ARG A 316 -21.31 -3.90 0.60
CA ARG A 316 -20.86 -5.04 1.40
C ARG A 316 -19.77 -4.65 2.39
N LYS A 317 -18.79 -3.85 1.94
CA LYS A 317 -17.69 -3.34 2.76
C LYS A 317 -18.09 -2.24 3.74
N GLY A 318 -19.33 -1.74 3.65
CA GLY A 318 -19.82 -0.65 4.48
C GLY A 318 -19.15 0.69 4.17
N VAL A 319 -18.68 0.90 2.93
CA VAL A 319 -18.22 2.21 2.44
C VAL A 319 -19.45 3.10 2.19
N ILE A 320 -20.41 2.56 1.42
CA ILE A 320 -21.70 3.20 1.18
C ILE A 320 -22.76 2.55 2.06
N HIS A 321 -23.64 3.37 2.62
CA HIS A 321 -24.74 2.89 3.43
C HIS A 321 -25.98 2.61 2.56
N PRO A 322 -26.56 1.40 2.60
CA PRO A 322 -27.67 1.00 1.71
C PRO A 322 -28.96 1.77 1.93
N ARG A 323 -29.30 2.10 3.19
CA ARG A 323 -30.61 2.68 3.55
C ARG A 323 -30.70 4.20 3.64
N ILE A 324 -29.58 4.92 3.79
CA ILE A 324 -29.58 6.39 3.77
C ILE A 324 -29.29 6.97 2.38
N SER A 325 -28.97 6.09 1.42
CA SER A 325 -28.82 6.45 0.01
C SER A 325 -30.16 6.20 -0.67
N LEU A 326 -30.78 7.26 -1.19
CA LEU A 326 -32.09 7.22 -1.84
C LEU A 326 -31.94 7.41 -3.34
N ILE A 327 -32.65 6.59 -4.11
CA ILE A 327 -32.66 6.59 -5.56
C ILE A 327 -34.08 6.82 -6.05
N LYS A 328 -34.27 7.82 -6.92
CA LYS A 328 -35.59 8.16 -7.46
C LYS A 328 -35.99 7.20 -8.58
N ASP A 329 -37.10 6.48 -8.39
CA ASP A 329 -37.81 5.78 -9.46
C ASP A 329 -38.74 6.77 -10.17
N THR A 330 -38.29 7.36 -11.26
CA THR A 330 -39.00 8.43 -11.98
C THR A 330 -40.35 8.00 -12.57
N LYS A 331 -40.54 6.71 -12.87
CA LYS A 331 -41.81 6.16 -13.34
C LYS A 331 -42.87 6.10 -12.25
N SER A 332 -42.49 5.78 -11.01
CA SER A 332 -43.41 5.72 -9.87
C SER A 332 -43.42 6.99 -9.01
N ASP A 333 -42.52 7.92 -9.30
CA ASP A 333 -42.23 9.15 -8.55
C ASP A 333 -42.01 8.89 -7.04
N ARG A 334 -41.25 7.83 -6.76
CA ARG A 334 -40.91 7.43 -5.39
C ARG A 334 -39.42 7.26 -5.21
N PHE A 335 -38.94 7.60 -4.02
CA PHE A 335 -37.59 7.25 -3.60
C PHE A 335 -37.56 5.84 -3.03
N LEU A 336 -36.57 5.09 -3.48
CA LEU A 336 -36.24 3.76 -3.00
C LEU A 336 -34.89 3.85 -2.28
N THR A 337 -34.67 2.99 -1.30
CA THR A 337 -33.32 2.77 -0.79
C THR A 337 -32.43 2.22 -1.91
N LEU A 338 -31.12 2.45 -1.80
CA LEU A 338 -30.15 1.95 -2.77
C LEU A 338 -30.19 0.42 -2.88
N GLU A 339 -30.44 -0.28 -1.77
CA GLU A 339 -30.66 -1.73 -1.72
C GLU A 339 -31.84 -2.16 -2.61
N GLU A 340 -33.01 -1.54 -2.44
CA GLU A 340 -34.19 -1.81 -3.26
C GLU A 340 -33.97 -1.45 -4.73
N ALA A 341 -33.25 -0.36 -5.01
CA ALA A 341 -32.95 0.09 -6.36
C ALA A 341 -32.01 -0.88 -7.10
N LEU A 342 -31.05 -1.49 -6.40
CA LEU A 342 -30.21 -2.57 -6.94
C LEU A 342 -31.02 -3.83 -7.24
N GLN A 343 -31.91 -4.24 -6.32
CA GLN A 343 -32.79 -5.39 -6.53
C GLN A 343 -33.71 -5.20 -7.75
N LYS A 344 -34.24 -3.99 -7.94
CA LYS A 344 -35.05 -3.63 -9.12
C LYS A 344 -34.26 -3.34 -10.39
N ARG A 345 -32.92 -3.43 -10.36
CA ARG A 345 -32.01 -3.11 -11.47
C ARG A 345 -32.18 -1.68 -12.00
N ILE A 346 -32.55 -0.76 -11.13
CA ILE A 346 -32.54 0.69 -11.40
C ILE A 346 -31.10 1.19 -11.30
N VAL A 347 -30.31 0.63 -10.39
CA VAL A 347 -28.86 0.84 -10.31
C VAL A 347 -28.15 -0.38 -10.92
N SER A 348 -27.20 -0.12 -11.81
CA SER A 348 -26.33 -1.14 -12.41
C SER A 348 -25.09 -1.38 -11.54
N LYS A 349 -24.54 -2.60 -11.58
CA LYS A 349 -23.23 -2.92 -10.99
C LYS A 349 -22.10 -2.08 -11.58
N SER A 350 -22.25 -1.59 -12.81
CA SER A 350 -21.30 -0.71 -13.50
C SER A 350 -21.38 0.76 -13.06
N GLY A 351 -22.08 1.05 -11.96
CA GLY A 351 -22.21 2.41 -11.44
C GLY A 351 -23.01 3.38 -12.32
N LYS A 352 -24.16 2.92 -12.84
CA LYS A 352 -25.09 3.74 -13.62
C LYS A 352 -26.49 3.65 -13.05
N ILE A 353 -27.26 4.72 -13.15
CA ILE A 353 -28.65 4.80 -12.70
C ILE A 353 -29.57 4.92 -13.92
N LYS A 354 -30.58 4.08 -13.97
CA LYS A 354 -31.61 4.12 -15.01
C LYS A 354 -32.68 5.13 -14.64
N ASN A 355 -32.86 6.14 -15.46
CA ASN A 355 -34.08 6.93 -15.45
C ASN A 355 -35.23 6.04 -15.95
N THR A 356 -36.12 5.62 -15.05
CA THR A 356 -37.14 4.60 -15.35
C THR A 356 -38.27 5.10 -16.25
N SER A 357 -38.43 6.43 -16.40
CA SER A 357 -39.42 7.06 -17.27
C SER A 357 -39.07 6.96 -18.77
N ASN A 358 -37.80 7.16 -19.13
CA ASN A 358 -37.33 7.17 -20.52
C ASN A 358 -36.35 6.02 -20.84
N GLY A 359 -35.90 5.28 -19.84
CA GLY A 359 -34.99 4.13 -19.96
C GLY A 359 -33.51 4.49 -20.11
N VAL A 360 -33.14 5.77 -20.06
CA VAL A 360 -31.76 6.25 -20.23
C VAL A 360 -30.93 5.90 -18.99
N TRP A 361 -29.69 5.47 -19.23
CA TRP A 361 -28.71 5.23 -18.17
C TRP A 361 -27.82 6.44 -18.00
N LEU A 362 -27.74 6.93 -16.78
CA LEU A 362 -26.96 8.10 -16.38
C LEU A 362 -25.80 7.67 -15.48
N ASN A 363 -24.68 8.37 -15.57
CA ASN A 363 -23.59 8.22 -14.59
C ASN A 363 -23.95 8.90 -13.26
N TRP A 364 -23.06 8.83 -12.27
CA TRP A 364 -23.34 9.37 -10.94
C TRP A 364 -23.57 10.88 -10.95
N ASP A 365 -22.75 11.66 -11.66
CA ASP A 365 -22.88 13.12 -11.72
C ASP A 365 -24.17 13.56 -12.43
N GLU A 366 -24.49 12.93 -13.56
CA GLU A 366 -25.73 13.18 -14.30
C GLU A 366 -26.94 12.86 -13.44
N ALA A 367 -26.96 11.68 -12.81
CA ALA A 367 -28.06 11.27 -11.95
C ALA A 367 -28.20 12.17 -10.72
N LEU A 368 -27.10 12.68 -10.15
CA LEU A 368 -27.12 13.63 -9.06
C LEU A 368 -27.68 14.99 -9.51
N ARG A 369 -27.24 15.52 -10.65
CA ARG A 369 -27.77 16.77 -11.23
C ARG A 369 -29.26 16.68 -11.54
N ASP A 370 -29.71 15.52 -12.01
CA ASP A 370 -31.12 15.25 -12.33
C ASP A 370 -31.98 14.98 -11.08
N GLY A 371 -31.40 15.04 -9.88
CA GLY A 371 -32.13 14.81 -8.62
C GLY A 371 -32.58 13.35 -8.44
N LEU A 372 -31.87 12.40 -9.06
CA LEU A 372 -32.15 10.97 -8.93
C LEU A 372 -31.45 10.33 -7.73
N ILE A 373 -30.47 11.01 -7.14
CA ILE A 373 -29.73 10.56 -5.96
C ILE A 373 -29.90 11.56 -4.84
N GLU A 374 -30.38 11.10 -3.69
CA GLU A 374 -30.54 11.92 -2.49
C GLU A 374 -30.04 11.18 -1.25
N THR A 375 -29.65 11.96 -0.25
CA THR A 375 -29.37 11.46 1.10
C THR A 375 -30.65 11.54 1.91
N LEU A 376 -30.96 10.47 2.65
CA LEU A 376 -32.04 10.49 3.62
C LEU A 376 -31.76 11.56 4.69
N GLU A 377 -32.53 12.64 4.68
CA GLU A 377 -32.53 13.63 5.76
C GLU A 377 -33.17 13.03 7.01
N LEU A 378 -32.35 12.58 7.95
CA LEU A 378 -32.82 12.21 9.27
C LEU A 378 -33.13 13.48 10.07
N LYS A 379 -34.38 13.97 10.00
CA LYS A 379 -34.89 14.96 10.95
C LYS A 379 -35.00 14.31 12.33
N LEU A 380 -33.90 14.31 13.07
CA LEU A 380 -33.88 13.89 14.45
C LEU A 380 -34.55 14.97 15.31
N THR A 381 -35.49 14.55 16.14
CA THR A 381 -35.94 15.41 17.24
C THR A 381 -34.80 15.61 18.24
N LEU A 382 -34.78 16.74 18.94
CA LEU A 382 -33.75 17.04 19.96
C LEU A 382 -33.62 15.91 21.00
N ILE A 383 -34.74 15.31 21.40
CA ILE A 383 -34.79 14.17 22.33
C ILE A 383 -34.07 12.94 21.76
N GLN A 384 -34.21 12.65 20.46
CA GLN A 384 -33.52 11.53 19.81
C GLN A 384 -32.03 11.79 19.63
N ALA A 385 -31.62 13.04 19.38
CA ALA A 385 -30.21 13.42 19.31
C ALA A 385 -29.50 13.25 20.67
N ILE A 386 -30.13 13.70 21.76
CA ILE A 386 -29.63 13.54 23.14
C ILE A 386 -29.52 12.05 23.50
N LYS A 387 -30.56 11.25 23.24
CA LYS A 387 -30.54 9.80 23.53
C LYS A 387 -29.46 9.02 22.77
N ARG A 388 -29.01 9.54 21.63
CA ARG A 388 -27.96 8.93 20.79
C ARG A 388 -26.56 9.48 21.08
N GLY A 389 -26.41 10.41 22.03
CA GLY A 389 -25.12 10.99 22.40
C GLY A 389 -24.47 11.81 21.28
N LEU A 390 -25.28 12.49 20.46
CA LEU A 390 -24.84 13.26 19.29
C LEU A 390 -24.69 14.77 19.58
N LEU A 391 -24.95 15.21 20.81
CA LEU A 391 -24.85 16.60 21.31
C LEU A 391 -24.15 16.64 22.66
#